data_AF-A0A1I1LVS1-F1
#
_entry.id   AF-A0A1I1LVS1-F1
#
_cell.length_a   1.000
_cell.length_b   1.000
_cell.length_c   1.000
_cell.angle_alpha   90.00
_cell.angle_beta   90.00
_cell.angle_gamma   90.00
#
_symmetry.space_group_name_H-M   'P 1'
#
loop_
_entity.id
_entity.type
_entity.pdbx_description
1 polymer ?
#
loop_
_entity_poly.entity_id
_entity_poly.type
_entity_poly.pdbx_seq_one_letter_code
_entity_poly.pdbx_strand_id
1 'polypeptide(L)' 'MSVLEPFDIEIFNLTYSVFPEEEGVYTIYKEGKEYLQIQKDTESQWLKLDPESGIPLFGLDEEVNAIGQAIAAREKNTL' A
#
# COMPACT_ATOMS: atom_id res chain seq x y z
N MET A 1 2.57 -13.29 10.74
CA MET A 1 3.79 -12.45 10.78
C MET A 1 4.23 -12.28 9.34
N SER A 2 4.16 -11.06 8.81
CA SER A 2 4.61 -10.77 7.44
C SER A 2 6.11 -10.95 7.32
N VAL A 3 6.54 -11.53 6.20
CA VAL A 3 7.94 -11.87 5.90
C VAL A 3 8.65 -10.72 5.18
N LEU A 4 7.90 -9.71 4.76
CA LEU A 4 8.40 -8.55 4.04
C LEU A 4 8.90 -7.50 5.03
N GLU A 5 10.08 -6.94 4.77
CA GLU A 5 10.60 -5.79 5.51
C GLU A 5 9.90 -4.51 5.02
N PRO A 6 9.71 -3.50 5.89
CA PRO A 6 9.20 -2.21 5.46
C PRO A 6 10.15 -1.55 4.47
N PHE A 7 9.59 -0.79 3.54
CA PHE A 7 10.36 -0.16 2.48
C PHE A 7 9.76 1.15 2.02
N ASP A 8 10.62 2.02 1.47
CA ASP A 8 10.20 3.27 0.88
C ASP A 8 9.97 3.13 -0.64
N ILE A 9 9.00 3.91 -1.12
CA ILE A 9 8.70 4.13 -2.53
C ILE A 9 8.56 5.63 -2.77
N GLU A 10 8.95 6.07 -3.96
CA GLU A 10 8.83 7.47 -4.38
C GLU A 10 7.82 7.55 -5.53
N ILE A 11 6.73 8.28 -5.32
CA ILE A 11 5.64 8.43 -6.29
C ILE A 11 5.24 9.90 -6.32
N PHE A 12 5.08 10.48 -7.51
CA PHE A 12 4.68 11.90 -7.67
C PHE A 12 5.56 12.89 -6.87
N ASN A 13 6.88 12.63 -6.78
CA ASN A 13 7.82 13.41 -5.96
C ASN A 13 7.54 13.39 -4.45
N LEU A 14 6.75 12.43 -3.97
CA LEU A 14 6.46 12.20 -2.57
C LEU A 14 7.07 10.86 -2.15
N THR A 15 7.65 10.83 -0.95
CA THR A 15 8.18 9.60 -0.36
C THR A 15 7.12 8.98 0.52
N TYR A 16 6.81 7.71 0.23
CA TYR A 16 5.90 6.90 1.02
C TYR A 16 6.68 5.74 1.64
N SER A 17 6.48 5.51 2.93
CA SER A 17 7.01 4.33 3.61
C SER A 17 5.90 3.30 3.71
N VAL A 18 6.16 2.11 3.19
CA VAL A 18 5.22 0.99 3.13
C VAL A 18 5.60 -0.03 4.19
N PHE A 19 4.63 -0.33 5.06
CA PHE A 19 4.75 -1.31 6.13
C PHE A 19 3.82 -2.48 5.82
N PRO A 20 4.36 -3.62 5.36
CA PRO A 20 3.56 -4.83 5.17
C PRO A 20 3.11 -5.39 6.53
N GLU A 21 1.80 -5.52 6.73
CA GLU A 21 1.24 -6.02 7.98
C GLU A 21 0.85 -7.50 7.88
N GLU A 22 0.10 -7.83 6.83
CA GLU A 22 -0.37 -9.18 6.51
C GLU A 22 -0.28 -9.45 5.01
N GLU A 23 -0.61 -10.67 4.58
CA GLU A 23 -0.60 -11.03 3.16
C GLU A 23 -1.56 -10.14 2.37
N GLY A 24 -1.00 -9.26 1.54
CA GLY A 24 -1.77 -8.32 0.74
C GLY A 24 -2.25 -7.06 1.48
N VAL A 25 -1.88 -6.83 2.74
CA VAL A 25 -2.28 -5.66 3.53
C VAL A 25 -1.06 -4.82 3.91
N TYR A 26 -1.12 -3.52 3.62
CA TYR A 26 0.00 -2.60 3.77
C TYR A 26 -0.43 -1.28 4.39
N THR A 27 0.31 -0.83 5.39
CA THR A 27 0.13 0.49 6.00
C THR A 27 1.09 1.47 5.35
N ILE A 28 0.55 2.59 4.88
CA ILE A 28 1.26 3.59 4.12
C ILE A 28 1.48 4.83 4.99
N TYR A 29 2.72 5.25 5.09
CA TYR A 29 3.12 6.50 5.72
C TYR A 29 3.54 7.48 4.62
N LYS A 30 3.09 8.72 4.73
CA LYS A 30 3.41 9.81 3.80
C LYS A 30 4.18 10.88 4.58
N GLU A 31 5.41 11.16 4.16
CA GLU A 31 6.28 12.14 4.83
C GLU A 31 6.43 11.89 6.35
N GLY A 32 6.49 10.62 6.75
CA GLY A 32 6.65 10.21 8.16
C GLY A 32 5.39 10.26 9.01
N LYS A 33 4.21 10.51 8.42
CA LYS A 33 2.91 10.41 9.10
C LYS A 33 2.12 9.25 8.53
N GLU A 34 1.44 8.50 9.40
CA GLU A 34 0.50 7.47 8.96
C GLU A 34 -0.56 8.13 8.07
N TYR A 35 -0.70 7.61 6.86
CA TYR A 35 -1.55 8.20 5.84
C TYR A 35 -2.82 7.38 5.65
N LEU A 36 -2.67 6.10 5.32
CA LEU A 36 -3.78 5.18 5.14
C LEU A 36 -3.26 3.74 5.09
N GLN A 37 -4.18 2.79 5.18
CA GLN A 37 -3.92 1.39 4.95
C GLN A 37 -4.55 0.96 3.63
N ILE A 38 -3.89 0.08 2.90
CA ILE A 38 -4.39 -0.48 1.64
C ILE A 38 -4.37 -1.99 1.67
N GLN A 39 -5.28 -2.56 0.90
CA GLN A 39 -5.35 -3.99 0.65
C GLN A 39 -5.31 -4.26 -0.85
N LYS A 40 -4.54 -5.28 -1.22
CA LYS A 40 -4.55 -5.87 -2.55
C LYS A 40 -5.84 -6.66 -2.72
N ASP A 41 -6.71 -6.18 -3.60
CA ASP A 41 -7.97 -6.85 -3.93
C ASP A 41 -7.79 -7.79 -5.13
N THR A 42 -7.22 -7.27 -6.22
CA THR A 42 -6.81 -8.05 -7.39
C THR A 42 -5.39 -7.69 -7.82
N GLU A 43 -4.84 -8.38 -8.82
CA GLU A 43 -3.48 -8.07 -9.33
C GLU A 43 -3.32 -6.62 -9.81
N SER A 44 -4.41 -5.96 -10.19
CA SER A 44 -4.39 -4.60 -10.75
C SER A 44 -5.07 -3.56 -9.88
N GLN A 45 -5.83 -3.97 -8.86
CA GLN A 45 -6.66 -3.07 -8.07
C GLN A 45 -6.31 -3.14 -6.59
N TRP A 46 -6.20 -1.95 -6.00
CA TRP A 46 -5.89 -1.74 -4.59
C TRP A 46 -7.01 -0.93 -3.95
N LEU A 47 -7.45 -1.39 -2.79
CA LEU A 47 -8.52 -0.77 -2.04
C LEU A 47 -7.95 -0.11 -0.79
N LYS A 48 -8.45 1.07 -0.47
CA LYS A 48 -8.15 1.72 0.80
C LYS A 48 -8.96 1.06 1.90
N LEU A 49 -8.35 0.79 3.05
CA LEU A 49 -9.06 0.34 4.23
C LEU A 49 -9.45 1.56 5.08
N ASP A 50 -10.67 1.52 5.62
CA ASP A 50 -11.14 2.50 6.58
C ASP A 50 -10.39 2.33 7.91
N PRO A 51 -9.76 3.37 8.46
CA PRO A 51 -8.92 3.26 9.65
C PRO A 51 -9.72 2.97 10.94
N GLU A 52 -11.02 3.28 10.98
CA GLU A 52 -11.86 3.06 12.16
C GLU A 52 -12.51 1.67 12.16
N SER A 53 -12.94 1.20 10.98
CA SER A 53 -13.70 -0.03 10.81
C SER A 53 -12.94 -1.17 10.16
N GLY A 54 -11.80 -0.90 9.51
CA GLY A 54 -11.02 -1.88 8.76
C GLY A 54 -11.73 -2.38 7.49
N ILE A 55 -12.75 -1.67 7.02
CA ILE A 55 -13.55 -2.08 5.86
C ILE A 55 -12.93 -1.51 4.58
N PRO A 56 -12.82 -2.30 3.49
CA PRO A 56 -12.36 -1.79 2.20
C PRO A 56 -13.35 -0.75 1.66
N LEU A 57 -12.83 0.46 1.46
CA LEU A 57 -13.49 1.57 0.82
C LEU A 57 -13.33 1.43 -0.69
N PHE A 58 -14.45 1.18 -1.36
CA PHE A 58 -14.52 1.11 -2.81
C PHE A 58 -14.50 2.53 -3.39
N GLY A 59 -13.46 2.83 -4.18
CA GLY A 59 -13.29 4.11 -4.84
C GLY A 59 -12.09 4.09 -5.78
N LEU A 60 -12.18 4.82 -6.88
CA LEU A 60 -11.03 5.09 -7.73
C LEU A 60 -10.17 6.15 -7.04
N ASP A 61 -9.08 5.70 -6.45
CA ASP A 61 -8.07 6.57 -5.86
C ASP A 61 -6.77 6.32 -6.63
N GLU A 62 -6.40 7.29 -7.47
CA GLU A 62 -5.23 7.18 -8.35
C GLU A 62 -3.94 7.07 -7.55
N GLU A 63 -3.88 7.72 -6.38
CA GLU A 63 -2.72 7.65 -5.49
C GLU A 63 -2.60 6.25 -4.87
N VAL A 64 -3.71 5.70 -4.36
CA VAL A 64 -3.74 4.32 -3.82
C VAL A 64 -3.36 3.29 -4.86
N ASN A 65 -3.90 3.40 -6.08
CA ASN A 65 -3.52 2.48 -7.16
C ASN A 65 -2.06 2.64 -7.55
N ALA A 66 -1.52 3.86 -7.62
CA ALA A 66 -0.10 4.08 -7.91
C ALA A 66 0.81 3.45 -6.84
N ILE A 67 0.48 3.64 -5.55
CA ILE A 67 1.18 3.01 -4.42
C ILE A 67 1.14 1.49 -4.56
N GLY A 68 -0.05 0.93 -4.77
CA GLY A 68 -0.23 -0.50 -4.93
C GLY A 68 0.55 -1.10 -6.10
N GLN A 69 0.57 -0.41 -7.24
CA GLN A 69 1.35 -0.83 -8.40
C GLN A 69 2.87 -0.83 -8.11
N ALA A 70 3.37 0.17 -7.39
CA ALA A 70 4.77 0.23 -6.98
C ALA A 70 5.13 -0.93 -6.02
N ILE A 71 4.24 -1.26 -5.09
CA ILE A 71 4.39 -2.42 -4.18
C ILE A 71 4.45 -3.72 -4.98
N ALA A 72 3.47 -3.95 -5.87
CA ALA A 72 3.42 -5.15 -6.70
C ALA A 72 4.65 -5.30 -7.60
N ALA A 73 5.15 -4.20 -8.16
CA ALA A 73 6.38 -4.20 -8.96
C ALA A 73 7.60 -4.60 -8.12
N ARG A 74 7.69 -4.13 -6.87
CA ARG A 74 8.77 -4.49 -5.95
C ARG A 74 8.72 -5.97 -5.54
N GLU A 75 7.53 -6.50 -5.24
CA GLU A 75 7.35 -7.92 -4.94
C GLU A 75 7.79 -8.82 -6.11
N LYS A 76 7.39 -8.46 -7.34
CA LYS A 76 7.80 -9.21 -8.55
C LYS A 76 9.30 -9.18 -8.81
N ASN A 77 10.00 -8.12 -8.42
CA ASN A 77 11.44 -7.97 -8.65
C ASN A 77 12.30 -8.71 -7.60
N THR A 78 11.67 -9.34 -6.61
CA THR A 78 12.35 -10.14 -5.57
C THR A 78 12.26 -11.66 -5.84
N LEU A 79 11.62 -12.06 -6.94
CA LEU A 79 11.45 -13.45 -7.40
C LEU A 79 12.43 -13.84 -8.53
#